data_AF-Q91UT8-F1
#
_entry.id   AF-Q91UT8-F1
#
_cell.length_a   1.000
_cell.length_b   1.000
_cell.length_c   1.000
_cell.angle_alpha   90.00
_cell.angle_beta   90.00
_cell.angle_gamma   90.00
#
_symmetry.space_group_name_H-M   'P 1'
#
loop_
_entity.id
_entity.type
_entity.pdbx_description
1 polymer ?
#
loop_
_entity_poly.entity_id
_entity_poly.type
_entity_poly.pdbx_seq_one_letter_code
_entity_poly.pdbx_strand_id
1 'polypeptide(L)'
;MNHHHQDQNQEPAQASSKAMFEGKSGRASRTEKQAELQTKALTNAVTGESMANYQAIFDGFEAMGIDPADVKPRENVFTFNAWKALGRVVKKGQHGVRIVTVIPCTKKDDQTGEEVPVKKPKTTTVFHVSQTEPLDGPRDQGDTETATVEPSPAAQETAQAEPERTQEAAEAVEAVQTEERPLNRYEQRLADKKARLEERAERAARESDSTYRKARQMGEAIPFGQPILIGHHSEKRDRNYRERIHNTFGKAFALQDKAKHYEQKAASVGTGGISSDDPDAIEKLRAELAAMEASQERMKAANKAIRTNKTQETQAAALVALGFSEKQATQLLEKDFAGRIGFPDYALTNNNGNMRRVRGRIAELEKRRQRADVERAGQGFTYREDTEENRVMFVFEGKPDDATRELLKSHGFRWSPKREGKPWVRQLNNAGIWNGQRVFEVLNVAQNGDNK
;
A
#
# COMPACT_ATOMS: atom_id res chain seq x y z
N MET A 1 5.81 3.40 -84.02
CA MET A 1 5.79 2.00 -84.48
C MET A 1 5.59 1.08 -83.29
N ASN A 2 4.47 0.34 -83.31
CA ASN A 2 4.12 -0.94 -82.66
C ASN A 2 4.93 -1.42 -81.44
N HIS A 3 4.31 -1.52 -80.26
CA HIS A 3 3.66 -2.73 -79.69
C HIS A 3 4.64 -3.84 -79.22
N HIS A 4 4.76 -4.05 -77.90
CA HIS A 4 4.43 -5.34 -77.26
C HIS A 4 4.39 -5.27 -75.73
N HIS A 5 3.38 -5.96 -75.17
CA HIS A 5 3.15 -6.30 -73.76
C HIS A 5 4.28 -7.16 -73.15
N GLN A 6 4.48 -7.12 -71.81
CA GLN A 6 3.89 -8.08 -70.85
C GLN A 6 4.39 -7.83 -69.41
N ASP A 7 3.51 -8.16 -68.46
CA ASP A 7 3.58 -8.07 -66.99
C ASP A 7 4.86 -8.60 -66.33
N GLN A 8 5.20 -8.07 -65.14
CA GLN A 8 5.20 -8.85 -63.88
C GLN A 8 5.11 -7.95 -62.63
N ASN A 9 4.14 -8.30 -61.78
CA ASN A 9 3.88 -7.94 -60.38
C ASN A 9 5.11 -7.73 -59.47
N GLN A 10 5.02 -6.77 -58.55
CA GLN A 10 5.22 -6.97 -57.10
C GLN A 10 4.55 -5.84 -56.28
N GLU A 11 3.99 -6.24 -55.15
CA GLU A 11 2.89 -5.64 -54.37
C GLU A 11 3.21 -4.36 -53.56
N PRO A 12 2.22 -3.48 -53.30
CA PRO A 12 2.23 -2.57 -52.16
C PRO A 12 1.45 -3.12 -50.94
N ALA A 13 2.08 -2.98 -49.77
CA ALA A 13 1.63 -3.15 -48.39
C ALA A 13 0.13 -3.45 -48.13
N GLN A 14 -0.13 -4.65 -47.60
CA GLN A 14 -1.43 -5.07 -47.07
C GLN A 14 -1.77 -4.43 -45.72
N ALA A 15 -3.05 -4.16 -45.59
CA ALA A 15 -3.77 -3.66 -44.44
C ALA A 15 -4.01 -4.72 -43.34
N SER A 16 -4.29 -4.22 -42.13
CA SER A 16 -5.26 -4.78 -41.16
C SER A 16 -5.05 -6.23 -40.68
N SER A 17 -4.39 -6.40 -39.53
CA SER A 17 -4.46 -7.60 -38.70
C SER A 17 -5.73 -7.65 -37.83
N LYS A 18 -6.90 -7.49 -38.46
CA LYS A 18 -8.22 -7.81 -37.90
C LYS A 18 -8.81 -8.99 -38.67
N ALA A 19 -8.33 -10.20 -38.35
CA ALA A 19 -9.03 -11.48 -38.53
C ALA A 19 -8.01 -12.62 -38.37
N MET A 20 -7.77 -13.08 -37.14
CA MET A 20 -7.30 -14.44 -36.83
C MET A 20 -7.57 -14.74 -35.36
N PHE A 21 -8.84 -14.93 -34.99
CA PHE A 21 -9.21 -15.79 -33.86
C PHE A 21 -10.71 -16.14 -33.91
N GLU A 22 -11.13 -16.88 -34.93
CA GLU A 22 -12.34 -17.69 -34.83
C GLU A 22 -11.93 -19.16 -34.77
N GLY A 23 -12.26 -19.82 -33.66
CA GLY A 23 -12.12 -21.27 -33.51
C GLY A 23 -11.65 -21.75 -32.14
N LYS A 24 -12.50 -21.64 -31.10
CA LYS A 24 -12.90 -22.72 -30.15
C LYS A 24 -13.28 -22.21 -28.75
N SER A 25 -14.38 -22.78 -28.26
CA SER A 25 -15.01 -22.68 -26.92
C SER A 25 -15.95 -21.49 -26.68
N GLY A 26 -17.25 -21.81 -26.58
CA GLY A 26 -18.28 -20.90 -26.11
C GLY A 26 -17.95 -20.40 -24.71
N ARG A 27 -17.92 -19.07 -24.55
CA ARG A 27 -17.57 -18.43 -23.29
C ARG A 27 -18.82 -18.44 -22.40
N ALA A 28 -18.93 -19.43 -21.52
CA ALA A 28 -19.99 -19.51 -20.51
C ALA A 28 -20.19 -18.17 -19.79
N SER A 29 -21.44 -17.79 -19.55
CA SER A 29 -21.78 -16.54 -18.87
C SER A 29 -21.17 -16.49 -17.46
N ARG A 30 -20.96 -15.28 -16.91
CA ARG A 30 -20.38 -15.13 -15.55
C ARG A 30 -21.18 -15.90 -14.49
N THR A 31 -22.50 -16.03 -14.69
CA THR A 31 -23.43 -16.75 -13.82
C THR A 31 -23.24 -18.26 -13.92
N GLU A 32 -23.10 -18.81 -15.14
CA GLU A 32 -22.81 -20.23 -15.37
C GLU A 32 -21.48 -20.65 -14.73
N LYS A 33 -20.42 -19.87 -14.93
CA LYS A 33 -19.11 -20.13 -14.31
C LYS A 33 -19.16 -20.12 -12.78
N GLN A 34 -20.01 -19.29 -12.19
CA GLN A 34 -20.22 -19.27 -10.75
C GLN A 34 -21.01 -20.48 -10.26
N ALA A 35 -22.05 -20.89 -10.99
CA ALA A 35 -22.81 -22.10 -10.67
C ALA A 35 -21.92 -23.35 -10.76
N GLU A 36 -21.12 -23.49 -11.83
CA GLU A 36 -20.15 -24.57 -11.99
C GLU A 36 -19.14 -24.63 -10.82
N LEU A 37 -18.64 -23.47 -10.38
CA LEU A 37 -17.72 -23.40 -9.25
C LEU A 37 -18.38 -23.83 -7.92
N GLN A 38 -19.64 -23.46 -7.71
CA GLN A 38 -20.43 -23.83 -6.53
C GLN A 38 -20.69 -25.34 -6.50
N THR A 39 -21.17 -25.91 -7.62
CA THR A 39 -21.41 -27.35 -7.75
C THR A 39 -20.12 -28.14 -7.55
N LYS A 40 -19.02 -27.72 -8.19
CA LYS A 40 -17.71 -28.37 -8.02
C LYS A 40 -17.21 -28.31 -6.57
N ALA A 41 -17.44 -27.20 -5.87
CA ALA A 41 -17.07 -27.07 -4.46
C ALA A 41 -17.86 -28.02 -3.56
N LEU A 42 -19.16 -28.21 -3.83
CA LEU A 42 -20.01 -29.16 -3.12
C LEU A 42 -19.58 -30.61 -3.39
N THR A 43 -19.40 -30.98 -4.67
CA THR A 43 -18.95 -32.32 -5.04
C THR A 43 -17.64 -32.66 -4.32
N ASN A 44 -16.65 -31.79 -4.37
CA ASN A 44 -15.36 -32.03 -3.71
C ASN A 44 -15.48 -32.17 -2.18
N ALA A 45 -16.39 -31.44 -1.54
CA ALA A 45 -16.58 -31.50 -0.10
C ALA A 45 -17.26 -32.81 0.35
N VAL A 46 -18.16 -33.36 -0.48
CA VAL A 46 -18.89 -34.59 -0.18
C VAL A 46 -18.08 -35.84 -0.57
N THR A 47 -17.40 -35.83 -1.73
CA THR A 47 -16.76 -37.03 -2.28
C THR A 47 -15.30 -37.23 -1.86
N GLY A 48 -14.60 -36.20 -1.36
CA GLY A 48 -13.18 -36.31 -1.08
C GLY A 48 -12.90 -37.16 0.16
N GLU A 49 -12.05 -38.19 0.09
CA GLU A 49 -11.87 -39.21 1.14
C GLU A 49 -10.92 -38.83 2.30
N SER A 50 -10.22 -37.70 2.21
CA SER A 50 -9.24 -37.30 3.23
C SER A 50 -9.87 -36.88 4.57
N MET A 51 -9.26 -37.32 5.66
CA MET A 51 -9.60 -36.97 7.05
C MET A 51 -8.60 -35.97 7.67
N ALA A 52 -7.59 -35.53 6.90
CA ALA A 52 -6.44 -34.77 7.41
C ALA A 52 -6.80 -33.44 8.10
N ASN A 53 -7.98 -32.88 7.81
CA ASN A 53 -8.45 -31.62 8.39
C ASN A 53 -9.45 -31.81 9.55
N TYR A 54 -9.80 -33.03 9.93
CA TYR A 54 -10.90 -33.28 10.88
C TYR A 54 -10.60 -32.73 12.26
N GLN A 55 -9.39 -32.97 12.79
CA GLN A 55 -9.01 -32.44 14.10
C GLN A 55 -9.12 -30.92 14.14
N ALA A 56 -8.60 -30.23 13.13
CA ALA A 56 -8.69 -28.78 13.04
C ALA A 56 -10.13 -28.26 12.92
N ILE A 57 -11.03 -29.04 12.32
CA ILE A 57 -12.46 -28.71 12.22
C ILE A 57 -13.14 -28.87 13.57
N PHE A 58 -12.90 -29.98 14.28
CA PHE A 58 -13.46 -30.22 15.61
C PHE A 58 -12.99 -29.17 16.61
N ASP A 59 -11.68 -28.99 16.77
CA ASP A 59 -11.09 -28.00 17.68
C ASP A 59 -11.58 -26.58 17.36
N GLY A 60 -11.71 -26.28 16.07
CA GLY A 60 -12.12 -24.97 15.59
C GLY A 60 -13.58 -24.64 15.90
N PHE A 61 -14.50 -25.61 15.79
CA PHE A 61 -15.91 -25.40 16.08
C PHE A 61 -16.24 -25.57 17.57
N GLU A 62 -15.51 -26.43 18.29
CA GLU A 62 -15.58 -26.52 19.75
C GLU A 62 -15.21 -25.17 20.39
N ALA A 63 -14.15 -24.52 19.90
CA ALA A 63 -13.77 -23.17 20.33
C ALA A 63 -14.83 -22.09 19.99
N MET A 64 -15.74 -22.37 19.05
CA MET A 64 -16.87 -21.51 18.70
C MET A 64 -18.15 -21.86 19.49
N GLY A 65 -18.07 -22.81 20.43
CA GLY A 65 -19.18 -23.24 21.27
C GLY A 65 -20.15 -24.19 20.57
N ILE A 66 -19.73 -24.88 19.52
CA ILE A 66 -20.52 -25.93 18.86
C ILE A 66 -20.04 -27.28 19.39
N ASP A 67 -20.96 -28.11 19.87
CA ASP A 67 -20.64 -29.45 20.38
C ASP A 67 -19.98 -30.30 19.29
N PRO A 68 -18.80 -30.92 19.54
CA PRO A 68 -18.16 -31.81 18.59
C PRO A 68 -19.07 -32.94 18.05
N ALA A 69 -20.07 -33.39 18.83
CA ALA A 69 -21.05 -34.38 18.39
C ALA A 69 -21.94 -33.88 17.24
N ASP A 70 -22.16 -32.55 17.17
CA ASP A 70 -22.94 -31.91 16.12
C ASP A 70 -22.08 -31.55 14.90
N VAL A 71 -20.75 -31.68 14.96
CA VAL A 71 -19.84 -31.33 13.87
C VAL A 71 -19.60 -32.55 12.96
N LYS A 72 -20.12 -32.50 11.73
CA LYS A 72 -19.95 -33.55 10.73
C LYS A 72 -19.28 -32.99 9.47
N PRO A 73 -17.93 -33.07 9.35
CA PRO A 73 -17.10 -32.42 8.32
C PRO A 73 -17.52 -32.54 6.84
N ARG A 74 -18.39 -33.50 6.48
CA ARG A 74 -18.89 -33.70 5.10
C ARG A 74 -20.40 -33.69 4.96
N GLU A 75 -21.13 -33.52 6.07
CA GLU A 75 -22.60 -33.50 6.08
C GLU A 75 -23.13 -32.12 6.42
N ASN A 76 -22.52 -31.42 7.39
CA ASN A 76 -23.02 -30.15 7.89
C ASN A 76 -21.93 -29.08 8.12
N VAL A 77 -20.73 -29.33 7.58
CA VAL A 77 -19.62 -28.39 7.57
C VAL A 77 -19.15 -28.23 6.12
N PHE A 78 -19.36 -27.06 5.55
CA PHE A 78 -19.04 -26.81 4.14
C PHE A 78 -18.38 -25.46 3.93
N THR A 79 -17.70 -25.32 2.79
CA THR A 79 -17.19 -24.02 2.34
C THR A 79 -18.34 -23.11 1.91
N PHE A 80 -18.11 -21.81 1.89
CA PHE A 80 -19.13 -20.82 1.50
C PHE A 80 -19.79 -21.10 0.14
N ASN A 81 -19.01 -21.51 -0.87
CA ASN A 81 -19.55 -21.83 -2.20
C ASN A 81 -20.34 -23.14 -2.22
N ALA A 82 -19.95 -24.11 -1.39
CA ALA A 82 -20.70 -25.36 -1.26
C ALA A 82 -22.04 -25.14 -0.53
N TRP A 83 -22.09 -24.24 0.46
CA TRP A 83 -23.37 -23.83 1.05
C TRP A 83 -24.31 -23.15 0.06
N LYS A 84 -23.77 -22.29 -0.82
CA LYS A 84 -24.55 -21.67 -1.90
C LYS A 84 -25.14 -22.70 -2.88
N ALA A 85 -24.38 -23.74 -3.22
CA ALA A 85 -24.88 -24.85 -4.04
C ALA A 85 -26.04 -25.60 -3.36
N LEU A 86 -26.03 -25.67 -2.02
CA LEU A 86 -27.10 -26.26 -1.20
C LEU A 86 -28.25 -25.27 -0.92
N GLY A 87 -28.29 -24.11 -1.58
CA GLY A 87 -29.35 -23.11 -1.39
C GLY A 87 -29.31 -22.42 -0.03
N ARG A 88 -28.14 -22.33 0.60
CA ARG A 88 -27.93 -21.62 1.88
C ARG A 88 -26.81 -20.59 1.78
N VAL A 89 -26.85 -19.58 2.62
CA VAL A 89 -25.79 -18.57 2.75
C VAL A 89 -25.36 -18.45 4.20
N VAL A 90 -24.09 -18.14 4.43
CA VAL A 90 -23.58 -17.87 5.78
C VAL A 90 -24.14 -16.55 6.28
N LYS A 91 -24.70 -16.55 7.49
CA LYS A 91 -25.26 -15.35 8.16
C LYS A 91 -24.20 -14.27 8.29
N LYS A 92 -24.60 -13.00 8.17
CA LYS A 92 -23.70 -11.85 8.29
C LYS A 92 -23.05 -11.83 9.68
N GLY A 93 -21.72 -11.71 9.72
CA GLY A 93 -20.95 -11.62 10.97
C GLY A 93 -20.41 -12.95 11.52
N GLN A 94 -20.77 -14.09 10.92
CA GLN A 94 -20.27 -15.40 11.36
C GLN A 94 -18.82 -15.65 10.91
N HIS A 95 -18.02 -16.24 11.79
CA HIS A 95 -16.64 -16.64 11.53
C HIS A 95 -16.55 -18.14 11.27
N GLY A 96 -15.79 -18.56 10.27
CA GLY A 96 -15.58 -19.98 9.95
C GLY A 96 -14.19 -20.48 10.34
N VAL A 97 -14.04 -21.79 10.40
CA VAL A 97 -12.78 -22.46 10.75
C VAL A 97 -11.87 -22.56 9.52
N ARG A 98 -10.59 -22.20 9.66
CA ARG A 98 -9.59 -22.26 8.59
C ARG A 98 -8.92 -23.63 8.56
N ILE A 99 -8.98 -24.29 7.42
CA ILE A 99 -8.34 -25.59 7.15
C ILE A 99 -7.33 -25.49 6.02
N VAL A 100 -6.33 -26.37 5.99
CA VAL A 100 -5.31 -26.41 4.93
C VAL A 100 -5.55 -27.62 4.04
N THR A 101 -5.87 -27.39 2.77
CA THR A 101 -6.11 -28.45 1.80
C THR A 101 -5.04 -28.40 0.71
N VAL A 102 -4.46 -29.55 0.37
CA VAL A 102 -3.49 -29.66 -0.71
C VAL A 102 -4.24 -29.86 -2.03
N ILE A 103 -4.10 -28.91 -2.96
CA ILE A 103 -4.78 -28.95 -4.26
C ILE A 103 -3.76 -29.31 -5.35
N PRO A 104 -4.04 -30.31 -6.22
CA PRO A 104 -3.23 -30.55 -7.40
C PRO A 104 -3.44 -29.41 -8.40
N CYS A 105 -2.35 -28.80 -8.84
CA CYS A 105 -2.35 -27.73 -9.85
C CYS A 105 -1.28 -28.04 -10.90
N THR A 106 -1.53 -27.73 -12.17
CA THR A 106 -0.48 -27.78 -13.18
C THR A 106 0.35 -26.49 -13.11
N LYS A 107 1.68 -26.63 -13.17
CA LYS A 107 2.61 -25.52 -13.30
C LYS A 107 3.38 -25.74 -14.61
N LYS A 108 3.44 -24.71 -15.45
CA LYS A 108 4.29 -24.72 -16.64
C LYS A 108 5.75 -24.62 -16.21
N ASP A 109 6.59 -25.53 -16.67
CA ASP A 109 8.03 -25.47 -16.45
C ASP A 109 8.61 -24.32 -17.29
N ASP A 110 9.41 -23.47 -16.64
CA ASP A 110 9.95 -22.24 -17.23
C ASP A 110 11.05 -22.54 -18.26
N GLN A 111 11.63 -23.75 -18.25
CA GLN A 111 12.69 -24.18 -19.18
C GLN A 111 12.17 -25.02 -20.35
N THR A 112 11.23 -25.93 -20.11
CA THR A 112 10.73 -26.86 -21.14
C THR A 112 9.36 -26.47 -21.70
N GLY A 113 8.62 -25.59 -21.01
CA GLY A 113 7.28 -25.19 -21.41
C GLY A 113 6.20 -26.25 -21.20
N GLU A 114 6.53 -27.41 -20.62
CA GLU A 114 5.57 -28.50 -20.33
C GLU A 114 4.79 -28.26 -19.03
N GLU A 115 3.55 -28.72 -18.97
CA GLU A 115 2.71 -28.62 -17.77
C GLU A 115 2.98 -29.79 -16.81
N VAL A 116 3.60 -29.50 -15.67
CA VAL A 116 3.93 -30.48 -14.64
C VAL A 116 2.90 -30.42 -13.50
N PRO A 117 2.37 -31.55 -13.00
CA PRO A 117 1.48 -31.57 -11.85
C PRO A 117 2.24 -31.27 -10.55
N VAL A 118 1.85 -30.21 -9.86
CA VAL A 118 2.40 -29.76 -8.58
C VAL A 118 1.29 -29.71 -7.53
N LYS A 119 1.59 -30.13 -6.29
CA LYS A 119 0.68 -30.02 -5.15
C LYS A 119 0.92 -28.70 -4.41
N LYS A 120 -0.11 -27.84 -4.28
CA LYS A 120 -0.01 -26.59 -3.52
C LYS A 120 -0.91 -26.62 -2.29
N PRO A 121 -0.40 -26.30 -1.09
CA PRO A 121 -1.25 -26.09 0.07
C PRO A 121 -2.09 -24.82 -0.13
N LYS A 122 -3.39 -24.93 0.08
CA LYS A 122 -4.33 -23.80 0.04
C LYS A 122 -5.12 -23.78 1.34
N THR A 123 -5.17 -22.60 1.97
CA THR A 123 -6.05 -22.40 3.11
C THR A 123 -7.47 -22.08 2.63
N THR A 124 -8.45 -22.80 3.18
CA THR A 124 -9.88 -22.63 2.90
C THR A 124 -10.63 -22.50 4.22
N THR A 125 -11.75 -21.76 4.22
CA THR A 125 -12.60 -21.60 5.40
C THR A 125 -13.88 -22.41 5.25
N VAL A 126 -14.25 -23.15 6.29
CA VAL A 126 -15.49 -23.94 6.38
C VAL A 126 -16.41 -23.37 7.46
N PHE A 127 -17.71 -23.60 7.29
CA PHE A 127 -18.77 -23.09 8.14
C PHE A 127 -19.72 -24.23 8.51
N HIS A 128 -20.17 -24.23 9.76
CA HIS A 128 -21.16 -25.17 10.25
C HIS A 128 -22.59 -24.73 9.84
N VAL A 129 -23.52 -25.67 9.70
CA VAL A 129 -24.90 -25.39 9.25
C VAL A 129 -25.63 -24.36 10.13
N SER A 130 -25.37 -24.32 11.44
CA SER A 130 -25.97 -23.36 12.38
C SER A 130 -25.62 -21.89 12.04
N GLN A 131 -24.52 -21.69 11.32
CA GLN A 131 -24.04 -20.39 10.86
C GLN A 131 -24.68 -19.96 9.53
N THR A 132 -25.61 -20.74 8.98
CA THR A 132 -26.20 -20.52 7.66
C THR A 132 -27.72 -20.34 7.70
N GLU A 133 -28.24 -19.60 6.73
CA GLU A 133 -29.66 -19.36 6.50
C GLU A 133 -30.07 -19.75 5.06
N PRO A 134 -31.32 -20.17 4.81
CA PRO A 134 -31.81 -20.47 3.46
C PRO A 134 -31.75 -19.26 2.53
N LEU A 135 -31.28 -19.46 1.30
CA LEU A 135 -31.13 -18.40 0.30
C LEU A 135 -32.49 -17.85 -0.20
N ASP A 136 -33.54 -18.66 -0.15
CA ASP A 136 -34.93 -18.34 -0.57
C ASP A 136 -35.91 -18.19 0.61
N GLY A 137 -35.42 -17.99 1.84
CA GLY A 137 -36.27 -17.70 3.00
C GLY A 137 -36.93 -16.30 2.89
N PRO A 138 -38.12 -16.07 3.49
CA PRO A 138 -38.73 -14.75 3.52
C PRO A 138 -37.75 -13.76 4.14
N ARG A 139 -37.52 -12.64 3.45
CA ARG A 139 -36.72 -11.53 4.00
C ARG A 139 -37.49 -10.97 5.18
N ASP A 140 -37.06 -11.31 6.38
CA ASP A 140 -37.59 -10.70 7.60
C ASP A 140 -37.25 -9.20 7.56
N GLN A 141 -38.28 -8.39 7.26
CA GLN A 141 -38.28 -6.98 7.53
C GLN A 141 -38.84 -6.83 8.94
N GLY A 142 -37.96 -6.81 9.93
CA GLY A 142 -38.36 -6.64 11.32
C GLY A 142 -37.18 -6.85 12.23
N ASP A 143 -36.68 -5.74 12.78
CA ASP A 143 -36.16 -5.60 14.15
C ASP A 143 -35.37 -4.28 14.23
N THR A 144 -36.08 -3.18 14.00
CA THR A 144 -35.81 -1.92 14.69
C THR A 144 -36.78 -1.86 15.86
N GLU A 145 -36.36 -2.43 17.00
CA GLU A 145 -36.94 -2.09 18.29
C GLU A 145 -36.55 -0.65 18.65
N THR A 146 -37.40 0.28 18.27
CA THR A 146 -37.53 1.59 18.92
C THR A 146 -38.29 1.41 20.22
N ALA A 147 -37.60 1.53 21.35
CA ALA A 147 -38.25 1.74 22.64
C ALA A 147 -38.82 3.16 22.70
N THR A 148 -40.11 3.21 22.98
CA THR A 148 -40.98 4.36 23.16
C THR A 148 -40.70 5.10 24.48
N VAL A 149 -40.66 6.43 24.42
CA VAL A 149 -41.04 7.31 25.54
C VAL A 149 -41.96 8.39 24.98
N GLU A 150 -43.20 8.39 25.45
CA GLU A 150 -44.24 9.40 25.23
C GLU A 150 -44.27 10.43 26.40
N PRO A 151 -44.98 11.58 26.28
CA PRO A 151 -44.39 12.91 26.49
C PRO A 151 -45.08 13.75 27.60
N SER A 152 -44.67 15.03 27.74
CA SER A 152 -45.46 16.25 28.12
C SER A 152 -44.68 17.21 29.08
N PRO A 153 -44.92 18.55 29.12
CA PRO A 153 -45.25 19.50 28.05
C PRO A 153 -44.45 20.84 28.06
N ALA A 154 -44.52 21.52 26.91
CA ALA A 154 -44.63 22.97 26.63
C ALA A 154 -43.98 24.05 27.53
N ALA A 155 -43.20 24.92 26.90
CA ALA A 155 -43.39 26.37 26.97
C ALA A 155 -42.96 27.01 25.63
N GLN A 156 -43.83 27.88 25.11
CA GLN A 156 -43.69 28.65 23.87
C GLN A 156 -42.85 29.91 24.12
N GLU A 157 -42.10 30.40 23.12
CA GLU A 157 -42.14 31.83 22.76
C GLU A 157 -41.56 32.12 21.37
N THR A 158 -42.45 32.70 20.55
CA THR A 158 -42.28 33.77 19.56
C THR A 158 -41.13 33.74 18.53
N ALA A 159 -41.58 33.69 17.28
CA ALA A 159 -40.87 34.16 16.09
C ALA A 159 -40.68 35.70 16.10
N GLN A 160 -39.51 36.15 15.62
CA GLN A 160 -39.37 37.38 14.85
C GLN A 160 -38.11 37.31 13.98
N ALA A 161 -38.22 37.91 12.80
CA ALA A 161 -37.35 37.78 11.64
C ALA A 161 -36.13 38.71 11.71
N GLU A 162 -35.01 38.29 11.10
CA GLU A 162 -34.11 39.14 10.31
C GLU A 162 -33.07 38.26 9.55
N PRO A 163 -32.96 38.36 8.21
CA PRO A 163 -32.06 37.54 7.41
C PRO A 163 -30.79 38.31 7.02
N GLU A 164 -29.96 38.73 7.98
CA GLU A 164 -28.67 39.37 7.68
C GLU A 164 -27.61 38.92 8.69
N ARG A 165 -27.26 37.63 8.67
CA ARG A 165 -26.11 37.12 9.46
C ARG A 165 -25.39 35.91 8.86
N THR A 166 -25.68 35.56 7.61
CA THR A 166 -25.06 34.42 6.92
C THR A 166 -23.82 34.80 6.11
N GLN A 167 -23.44 36.08 6.05
CA GLN A 167 -22.22 36.52 5.37
C GLN A 167 -21.06 36.76 6.34
N GLU A 168 -21.30 37.35 7.53
CA GLU A 168 -20.24 37.49 8.55
C GLU A 168 -19.81 36.15 9.18
N ALA A 169 -20.71 35.17 9.27
CA ALA A 169 -20.36 33.84 9.76
C ALA A 169 -19.61 32.98 8.72
N ALA A 170 -19.58 33.38 7.45
CA ALA A 170 -18.80 32.72 6.39
C ALA A 170 -17.40 33.35 6.25
N GLU A 171 -17.29 34.68 6.40
CA GLU A 171 -15.98 35.37 6.44
C GLU A 171 -15.21 35.14 7.76
N ALA A 172 -15.91 34.88 8.88
CA ALA A 172 -15.25 34.51 10.13
C ALA A 172 -14.64 33.09 10.14
N VAL A 173 -14.96 32.24 9.15
CA VAL A 173 -14.29 30.94 8.96
C VAL A 173 -13.06 31.05 8.05
N GLU A 174 -12.90 32.17 7.34
CA GLU A 174 -11.77 32.44 6.44
C GLU A 174 -10.60 33.16 7.14
N ALA A 175 -10.77 33.52 8.41
CA ALA A 175 -9.74 34.12 9.25
C ALA A 175 -9.35 33.25 10.46
N VAL A 176 -9.50 31.92 10.39
CA VAL A 176 -8.66 31.05 11.21
C VAL A 176 -7.25 31.14 10.63
N GLN A 177 -6.53 32.17 11.08
CA GLN A 177 -5.09 32.20 11.05
C GLN A 177 -4.65 30.81 11.47
N THR A 178 -4.16 30.04 10.49
CA THR A 178 -3.58 28.74 10.74
C THR A 178 -2.31 29.07 11.48
N GLU A 179 -2.40 29.26 12.80
CA GLU A 179 -1.25 29.55 13.62
C GLU A 179 -0.23 28.46 13.29
N GLU A 180 0.91 28.87 12.75
CA GLU A 180 1.94 27.96 12.29
C GLU A 180 2.44 27.21 13.52
N ARG A 181 1.85 26.04 13.76
CA ARG A 181 2.25 25.17 14.85
C ARG A 181 3.74 24.88 14.66
N PRO A 182 4.58 25.06 15.69
CA PRO A 182 6.00 24.75 15.57
C PRO A 182 6.18 23.30 15.12
N LEU A 183 7.14 23.09 14.20
CA LEU A 183 7.45 21.77 13.66
C LEU A 183 7.75 20.78 14.79
N ASN A 184 7.16 19.59 14.70
CA ASN A 184 7.43 18.52 15.65
C ASN A 184 8.87 17.98 15.48
N ARG A 185 9.47 17.36 16.51
CA ARG A 185 10.82 16.74 16.48
C ARG A 185 11.03 15.80 15.28
N TYR A 186 10.01 15.05 14.87
CA TYR A 186 10.10 14.21 13.66
C TYR A 186 10.20 15.04 12.37
N GLU A 187 9.37 16.07 12.25
CA GLU A 187 9.31 16.97 11.10
C GLU A 187 10.59 17.82 10.99
N GLN A 188 11.10 18.32 12.11
CA GLN A 188 12.39 19.00 12.19
C GLN A 188 13.53 18.12 11.65
N ARG A 189 13.59 16.84 12.05
CA ARG A 189 14.59 15.90 11.51
C ARG A 189 14.48 15.70 10.00
N LEU A 190 13.27 15.71 9.45
CA LEU A 190 13.05 15.64 8.00
C LEU A 190 13.50 16.94 7.32
N ALA A 191 13.15 18.10 7.90
CA ALA A 191 13.56 19.42 7.42
C ALA A 191 15.09 19.55 7.39
N ASP A 192 15.78 19.23 8.49
CA ASP A 192 17.25 19.24 8.56
C ASP A 192 17.90 18.31 7.53
N LYS A 193 17.30 17.12 7.35
CA LYS A 193 17.79 16.16 6.36
C LYS A 193 17.64 16.70 4.94
N LYS A 194 16.51 17.34 4.63
CA LYS A 194 16.22 17.96 3.34
C LYS A 194 17.17 19.13 3.08
N ALA A 195 17.27 20.08 4.02
CA ALA A 195 18.17 21.23 3.93
C ALA A 195 19.62 20.82 3.69
N ARG A 196 20.13 19.80 4.41
CA ARG A 196 21.48 19.28 4.18
C ARG A 196 21.67 18.65 2.79
N LEU A 197 20.63 18.03 2.22
CA LEU A 197 20.70 17.47 0.87
C LEU A 197 20.67 18.58 -0.19
N GLU A 198 19.85 19.61 0.02
CA GLU A 198 19.80 20.81 -0.82
C GLU A 198 21.13 21.54 -0.82
N GLU A 199 21.73 21.77 0.34
CA GLU A 199 23.06 22.40 0.45
C GLU A 199 24.14 21.59 -0.32
N ARG A 200 24.05 20.25 -0.28
CA ARG A 200 24.97 19.37 -1.04
C ARG A 200 24.72 19.44 -2.54
N ALA A 201 23.46 19.56 -2.96
CA ALA A 201 23.10 19.76 -4.36
C ALA A 201 23.64 21.09 -4.88
N GLU A 202 23.38 22.18 -4.17
CA GLU A 202 23.85 23.53 -4.51
C GLU A 202 25.39 23.60 -4.58
N ARG A 203 26.08 22.97 -3.63
CA ARG A 203 27.55 22.90 -3.65
C ARG A 203 28.04 22.17 -4.89
N ALA A 204 27.47 21.00 -5.20
CA ALA A 204 27.83 20.24 -6.39
C ALA A 204 27.50 20.98 -7.70
N ALA A 205 26.39 21.73 -7.74
CA ALA A 205 26.01 22.57 -8.88
C ALA A 205 27.02 23.70 -9.10
N ARG A 206 27.41 24.42 -8.03
CA ARG A 206 28.45 25.47 -8.09
C ARG A 206 29.81 24.92 -8.56
N GLU A 207 30.20 23.75 -8.05
CA GLU A 207 31.43 23.05 -8.48
C GLU A 207 31.33 22.61 -9.95
N SER A 208 30.19 22.11 -10.39
CA SER A 208 29.92 21.76 -11.79
C SER A 208 30.07 22.98 -12.70
N ASP A 209 29.40 24.08 -12.37
CA ASP A 209 29.41 25.31 -13.17
C ASP A 209 30.81 25.92 -13.29
N SER A 210 31.54 26.00 -12.18
CA SER A 210 32.92 26.50 -12.18
C SER A 210 33.84 25.59 -13.01
N THR A 211 33.70 24.26 -12.89
CA THR A 211 34.49 23.29 -13.67
C THR A 211 34.14 23.34 -15.16
N TYR A 212 32.86 23.48 -15.50
CA TYR A 212 32.38 23.65 -16.87
C TYR A 212 32.92 24.94 -17.49
N ARG A 213 32.85 26.07 -16.78
CA ARG A 213 33.41 27.36 -17.24
C ARG A 213 34.91 27.25 -17.48
N LYS A 214 35.65 26.54 -16.61
CA LYS A 214 37.08 26.27 -16.80
C LYS A 214 37.34 25.42 -18.05
N ALA A 215 36.60 24.34 -18.25
CA ALA A 215 36.73 23.49 -19.45
C ALA A 215 36.44 24.28 -20.73
N ARG A 216 35.40 25.13 -20.70
CA ARG A 216 35.06 26.04 -21.79
C ARG A 216 36.19 27.03 -22.09
N GLN A 217 36.72 27.70 -21.07
CA GLN A 217 37.84 28.64 -21.22
C GLN A 217 39.10 27.94 -21.79
N MET A 218 39.38 26.71 -21.37
CA MET A 218 40.46 25.91 -21.95
C MET A 218 40.20 25.61 -23.43
N GLY A 219 38.96 25.31 -23.81
CA GLY A 219 38.55 25.06 -25.19
C GLY A 219 38.64 26.28 -26.09
N GLU A 220 38.33 27.47 -25.56
CA GLU A 220 38.43 28.76 -26.28
C GLU A 220 39.88 29.09 -26.72
N ALA A 221 40.89 28.49 -26.08
CA ALA A 221 42.29 28.62 -26.51
C ALA A 221 42.61 27.88 -27.83
N ILE A 222 41.73 27.00 -28.30
CA ILE A 222 41.89 26.30 -29.59
C ILE A 222 41.00 26.99 -30.63
N PRO A 223 41.58 27.64 -31.66
CA PRO A 223 40.84 28.15 -32.79
C PRO A 223 39.88 27.12 -33.40
N PHE A 224 38.67 27.56 -33.70
CA PHE A 224 37.65 26.70 -34.28
C PHE A 224 38.13 26.11 -35.63
N GLY A 225 37.99 24.80 -35.79
CA GLY A 225 38.40 24.09 -37.01
C GLY A 225 39.89 23.76 -37.11
N GLN A 226 40.74 24.09 -36.13
CA GLN A 226 42.15 23.72 -36.16
C GLN A 226 42.32 22.19 -36.04
N PRO A 227 42.90 21.49 -37.04
CA PRO A 227 43.17 20.06 -36.96
C PRO A 227 44.38 19.77 -36.07
N ILE A 228 44.47 18.53 -35.56
CA ILE A 228 45.68 18.04 -34.90
C ILE A 228 46.76 17.85 -35.97
N LEU A 229 47.93 18.48 -35.81
CA LEU A 229 49.07 18.34 -36.71
C LEU A 229 49.77 16.99 -36.46
N ILE A 230 49.36 15.95 -37.19
CA ILE A 230 49.92 14.59 -37.06
C ILE A 230 51.38 14.58 -37.54
N GLY A 231 52.28 13.99 -36.75
CA GLY A 231 53.72 13.90 -37.04
C GLY A 231 54.52 15.16 -36.69
N HIS A 232 53.88 16.24 -36.23
CA HIS A 232 54.57 17.45 -35.80
C HIS A 232 55.05 17.35 -34.34
N HIS A 233 56.12 18.04 -33.97
CA HIS A 233 56.68 17.98 -32.61
C HIS A 233 55.69 18.46 -31.51
N SER A 234 54.65 19.21 -31.89
CA SER A 234 53.59 19.68 -30.97
C SER A 234 52.41 18.70 -30.82
N GLU A 235 52.34 17.65 -31.63
CA GLU A 235 51.20 16.71 -31.67
C GLU A 235 50.85 16.17 -30.28
N LYS A 236 51.84 15.62 -29.59
CA LYS A 236 51.67 15.04 -28.25
C LYS A 236 51.13 16.06 -27.25
N ARG A 237 51.58 17.32 -27.34
CA ARG A 237 51.13 18.40 -26.45
C ARG A 237 49.68 18.79 -26.74
N ASP A 238 49.30 18.91 -28.02
CA ASP A 238 47.93 19.25 -28.42
C ASP A 238 46.93 18.15 -28.02
N ARG A 239 47.28 16.87 -28.27
CA ARG A 239 46.47 15.72 -27.84
C ARG A 239 46.23 15.74 -26.33
N ASN A 240 47.29 15.89 -25.53
CA ASN A 240 47.18 15.96 -24.08
C ASN A 240 46.37 17.18 -23.61
N TYR A 241 46.46 18.32 -24.31
CA TYR A 241 45.67 19.51 -24.00
C TYR A 241 44.17 19.28 -24.24
N ARG A 242 43.81 18.74 -25.41
CA ARG A 242 42.44 18.36 -25.77
C ARG A 242 41.87 17.29 -24.83
N GLU A 243 42.67 16.29 -24.48
CA GLU A 243 42.28 15.26 -23.51
C GLU A 243 41.98 15.85 -22.13
N ARG A 244 42.78 16.82 -21.65
CA ARG A 244 42.49 17.53 -20.39
C ARG A 244 41.18 18.33 -20.46
N ILE A 245 40.87 18.96 -21.59
CA ILE A 245 39.57 19.64 -21.80
C ILE A 245 38.44 18.61 -21.66
N HIS A 246 38.53 17.50 -22.41
CA HIS A 246 37.54 16.42 -22.37
C HIS A 246 37.33 15.88 -20.96
N ASN A 247 38.42 15.57 -20.24
CA ASN A 247 38.36 15.07 -18.87
C ASN A 247 37.79 16.13 -17.90
N THR A 248 38.01 17.42 -18.14
CA THR A 248 37.45 18.49 -17.32
C THR A 248 35.94 18.66 -17.56
N PHE A 249 35.48 18.54 -18.82
CA PHE A 249 34.04 18.45 -19.12
C PHE A 249 33.41 17.22 -18.48
N GLY A 250 34.04 16.05 -18.60
CA GLY A 250 33.56 14.82 -17.96
C GLY A 250 33.40 14.98 -16.45
N LYS A 251 34.34 15.65 -15.78
CA LYS A 251 34.22 16.00 -14.35
C LYS A 251 33.06 16.95 -14.06
N ALA A 252 32.86 17.98 -14.89
CA ALA A 252 31.75 18.91 -14.73
C ALA A 252 30.39 18.19 -14.84
N PHE A 253 30.21 17.36 -15.86
CA PHE A 253 28.97 16.58 -16.03
C PHE A 253 28.75 15.58 -14.89
N ALA A 254 29.80 14.91 -14.40
CA ALA A 254 29.68 14.05 -13.23
C ALA A 254 29.25 14.81 -11.96
N LEU A 255 29.73 16.05 -11.77
CA LEU A 255 29.28 16.93 -10.69
C LEU A 255 27.83 17.40 -10.89
N GLN A 256 27.43 17.67 -12.13
CA GLN A 256 26.04 18.00 -12.48
C GLN A 256 25.09 16.84 -12.15
N ASP A 257 25.44 15.61 -12.52
CA ASP A 257 24.66 14.42 -12.21
C ASP A 257 24.58 14.20 -10.70
N LYS A 258 25.69 14.44 -9.98
CA LYS A 258 25.73 14.41 -8.51
C LYS A 258 24.80 15.46 -7.89
N ALA A 259 24.72 16.66 -8.46
CA ALA A 259 23.79 17.70 -8.01
C ALA A 259 22.34 17.25 -8.18
N LYS A 260 21.94 16.84 -9.40
CA LYS A 260 20.60 16.31 -9.70
C LYS A 260 20.21 15.16 -8.78
N HIS A 261 21.13 14.24 -8.52
CA HIS A 261 20.90 13.12 -7.62
C HIS A 261 20.62 13.59 -6.18
N TYR A 262 21.29 14.63 -5.68
CA TYR A 262 20.97 15.19 -4.37
C TYR A 262 19.66 15.97 -4.35
N GLU A 263 19.31 16.69 -5.43
CA GLU A 263 18.01 17.35 -5.58
C GLU A 263 16.86 16.33 -5.55
N GLN A 264 16.96 15.24 -6.31
CA GLN A 264 15.98 14.15 -6.29
C GLN A 264 15.88 13.51 -4.90
N LYS A 265 17.02 13.35 -4.22
CA LYS A 265 17.03 12.84 -2.84
C LYS A 265 16.39 13.81 -1.85
N ALA A 266 16.57 15.12 -2.02
CA ALA A 266 15.91 16.14 -1.20
C ALA A 266 14.40 16.16 -1.45
N ALA A 267 13.98 16.14 -2.72
CA ALA A 267 12.58 16.13 -3.12
C ALA A 267 11.81 14.88 -2.63
N SER A 268 12.49 13.74 -2.49
CA SER A 268 11.89 12.52 -1.94
C SER A 268 11.88 12.47 -0.40
N VAL A 269 12.50 13.42 0.31
CA VAL A 269 12.37 13.49 1.77
C VAL A 269 10.94 13.90 2.12
N GLY A 270 10.25 13.07 2.90
CA GLY A 270 8.89 13.35 3.36
C GLY A 270 7.77 12.92 2.41
N THR A 271 8.10 12.39 1.21
CA THR A 271 7.08 11.84 0.28
C THR A 271 6.63 10.43 0.63
N GLY A 272 7.31 9.78 1.58
CA GLY A 272 6.85 8.52 2.16
C GLY A 272 5.54 8.70 2.93
N GLY A 273 4.81 7.60 3.13
CA GLY A 273 3.62 7.63 3.99
C GLY A 273 3.95 8.03 5.43
N ILE A 274 2.90 8.35 6.20
CA ILE A 274 2.99 8.76 7.61
C ILE A 274 3.84 7.76 8.39
N SER A 275 4.88 8.21 9.10
CA SER A 275 5.81 7.34 9.84
C SER A 275 5.26 7.00 11.23
N SER A 276 5.61 5.84 11.78
CA SER A 276 5.30 5.52 13.19
C SER A 276 6.17 6.29 14.19
N ASP A 277 7.28 6.89 13.72
CA ASP A 277 8.18 7.70 14.56
C ASP A 277 7.72 9.16 14.68
N ASP A 278 6.61 9.52 14.01
CA ASP A 278 5.97 10.82 14.11
C ASP A 278 5.01 10.81 15.31
N PRO A 279 5.17 11.70 16.31
CA PRO A 279 4.28 11.72 17.48
C PRO A 279 2.82 11.95 17.10
N ASP A 280 2.59 12.66 15.98
CA ASP A 280 1.26 13.02 15.49
C ASP A 280 0.77 12.01 14.44
N ALA A 281 1.43 10.85 14.30
CA ALA A 281 1.08 9.85 13.29
C ALA A 281 -0.38 9.41 13.37
N ILE A 282 -0.90 9.22 14.59
CA ILE A 282 -2.29 8.79 14.80
C ILE A 282 -3.27 9.88 14.33
N GLU A 283 -2.99 11.15 14.66
CA GLU A 283 -3.83 12.28 14.26
C GLU A 283 -3.84 12.46 12.75
N LYS A 284 -2.66 12.42 12.12
CA LYS A 284 -2.50 12.48 10.65
C LYS A 284 -3.23 11.32 9.96
N LEU A 285 -3.14 10.10 10.48
CA LEU A 285 -3.85 8.94 9.93
C LEU A 285 -5.37 9.05 10.10
N ARG A 286 -5.85 9.63 11.22
CA ARG A 286 -7.28 9.90 11.43
C ARG A 286 -7.80 10.96 10.45
N ALA A 287 -7.03 12.01 10.20
CA ALA A 287 -7.36 13.00 9.17
C ALA A 287 -7.41 12.38 7.77
N GLU A 288 -6.43 11.53 7.43
CA GLU A 288 -6.41 10.79 6.15
C GLU A 288 -7.64 9.87 6.02
N LEU A 289 -8.01 9.18 7.11
CA LEU A 289 -9.20 8.33 7.17
C LEU A 289 -10.48 9.14 6.95
N ALA A 290 -10.63 10.28 7.62
CA ALA A 290 -11.78 11.16 7.47
C ALA A 290 -11.92 11.68 6.02
N ALA A 291 -10.79 12.03 5.38
CA ALA A 291 -10.78 12.43 3.97
C ALA A 291 -11.20 11.27 3.04
N MET A 292 -10.74 10.05 3.31
CA MET A 292 -11.15 8.85 2.55
C MET A 292 -12.65 8.56 2.74
N GLU A 293 -13.19 8.73 3.95
CA GLU A 293 -14.61 8.55 4.27
C GLU A 293 -15.47 9.59 3.56
N ALA A 294 -15.08 10.86 3.59
CA ALA A 294 -15.74 11.93 2.84
C ALA A 294 -15.71 11.68 1.33
N SER A 295 -14.57 11.23 0.79
CA SER A 295 -14.45 10.84 -0.62
C SER A 295 -15.37 9.68 -0.97
N GLN A 296 -15.48 8.68 -0.08
CA GLN A 296 -16.36 7.53 -0.27
C GLN A 296 -17.82 7.94 -0.38
N GLU A 297 -18.31 8.76 0.56
CA GLU A 297 -19.69 9.23 0.57
C GLU A 297 -19.97 10.14 -0.62
N ARG A 298 -19.02 11.01 -0.99
CA ARG A 298 -19.12 11.82 -2.21
C ARG A 298 -19.27 10.97 -3.47
N MET A 299 -18.46 9.92 -3.63
CA MET A 299 -18.56 9.01 -4.78
C MET A 299 -19.90 8.25 -4.81
N LYS A 300 -20.36 7.75 -3.66
CA LYS A 300 -21.66 7.07 -3.55
C LYS A 300 -22.83 8.01 -3.87
N ALA A 301 -22.81 9.22 -3.33
CA ALA A 301 -23.83 10.24 -3.58
C ALA A 301 -23.90 10.61 -5.06
N ALA A 302 -22.74 10.81 -5.69
CA ALA A 302 -22.65 11.08 -7.13
C ALA A 302 -23.24 9.93 -7.96
N ASN A 303 -22.85 8.68 -7.70
CA ASN A 303 -23.39 7.52 -8.42
C ASN A 303 -24.90 7.35 -8.18
N LYS A 304 -25.38 7.64 -6.97
CA LYS A 304 -26.82 7.64 -6.67
C LYS A 304 -27.56 8.72 -7.48
N ALA A 305 -27.01 9.94 -7.55
CA ALA A 305 -27.58 11.03 -8.33
C ALA A 305 -27.64 10.70 -9.83
N ILE A 306 -26.56 10.15 -10.39
CA ILE A 306 -26.50 9.73 -11.80
C ILE A 306 -27.54 8.65 -12.10
N ARG A 307 -27.68 7.65 -11.22
CA ARG A 307 -28.64 6.55 -11.41
C ARG A 307 -30.10 6.98 -11.29
N THR A 308 -30.39 8.00 -10.47
CA THR A 308 -31.77 8.45 -10.19
C THR A 308 -32.31 9.35 -11.29
N ASN A 309 -31.43 10.15 -11.92
CA ASN A 309 -31.79 11.09 -12.97
C ASN A 309 -31.69 10.46 -14.37
N LYS A 310 -32.58 10.86 -15.29
CA LYS A 310 -32.72 10.21 -16.61
C LYS A 310 -32.09 10.98 -17.77
N THR A 311 -31.95 12.30 -17.66
CA THR A 311 -31.35 13.14 -18.72
C THR A 311 -29.99 13.66 -18.29
N GLN A 312 -29.09 13.92 -19.24
CA GLN A 312 -27.77 14.46 -18.91
C GLN A 312 -27.84 15.80 -18.19
N GLU A 313 -28.79 16.67 -18.56
CA GLU A 313 -29.02 17.95 -17.89
C GLU A 313 -29.45 17.78 -16.43
N THR A 314 -30.39 16.86 -16.15
CA THR A 314 -30.83 16.59 -14.77
C THR A 314 -29.76 15.89 -13.95
N GLN A 315 -28.96 15.03 -14.55
CA GLN A 315 -27.80 14.41 -13.91
C GLN A 315 -26.73 15.45 -13.56
N ALA A 316 -26.40 16.35 -14.48
CA ALA A 316 -25.42 17.42 -14.27
C ALA A 316 -25.89 18.39 -13.17
N ALA A 317 -27.15 18.82 -13.21
CA ALA A 317 -27.73 19.68 -12.17
C ALA A 317 -27.69 19.02 -10.79
N ALA A 318 -27.97 17.73 -10.69
CA ALA A 318 -27.90 16.98 -9.44
C ALA A 318 -26.45 16.82 -8.91
N LEU A 319 -25.46 16.68 -9.79
CA LEU A 319 -24.05 16.65 -9.40
C LEU A 319 -23.57 18.03 -8.92
N VAL A 320 -23.98 19.10 -9.60
CA VAL A 320 -23.68 20.48 -9.16
C VAL A 320 -24.28 20.77 -7.79
N ALA A 321 -25.52 20.33 -7.54
CA ALA A 321 -26.16 20.43 -6.23
C ALA A 321 -25.41 19.66 -5.11
N LEU A 322 -24.67 18.60 -5.46
CA LEU A 322 -23.80 17.85 -4.54
C LEU A 322 -22.41 18.50 -4.34
N GLY A 323 -22.16 19.66 -4.95
CA GLY A 323 -20.92 20.42 -4.81
C GLY A 323 -19.82 20.06 -5.81
N PHE A 324 -20.15 19.35 -6.91
CA PHE A 324 -19.22 19.19 -8.03
C PHE A 324 -19.23 20.44 -8.91
N SER A 325 -18.06 20.80 -9.46
CA SER A 325 -18.04 21.85 -10.50
C SER A 325 -18.69 21.35 -11.78
N GLU A 326 -19.19 22.26 -12.62
CA GLU A 326 -19.78 21.89 -13.92
C GLU A 326 -18.83 21.03 -14.78
N LYS A 327 -17.53 21.35 -14.75
CA LYS A 327 -16.49 20.56 -15.44
C LYS A 327 -16.40 19.13 -14.90
N GLN A 328 -16.43 18.96 -13.58
CA GLN A 328 -16.40 17.64 -12.94
C GLN A 328 -17.67 16.84 -13.21
N ALA A 329 -18.83 17.51 -13.18
CA ALA A 329 -20.11 16.87 -13.49
C ALA A 329 -20.11 16.33 -14.92
N THR A 330 -19.70 17.13 -15.92
CA THR A 330 -19.59 16.70 -17.31
C THR A 330 -18.62 15.53 -17.47
N GLN A 331 -17.46 15.58 -16.81
CA GLN A 331 -16.48 14.49 -16.85
C GLN A 331 -17.01 13.18 -16.25
N LEU A 332 -17.81 13.26 -15.18
CA LEU A 332 -18.44 12.07 -14.59
C LEU A 332 -19.53 11.47 -15.47
N LEU A 333 -20.16 12.26 -16.35
CA LEU A 333 -21.16 11.76 -17.31
C LEU A 333 -20.54 11.23 -18.60
N GLU A 334 -19.27 11.58 -18.85
CA GLU A 334 -18.50 10.98 -19.93
C GLU A 334 -18.30 9.49 -19.68
N LYS A 335 -18.47 8.69 -20.73
CA LYS A 335 -18.29 7.24 -20.64
C LYS A 335 -16.80 6.93 -20.54
N ASP A 336 -16.42 6.07 -19.60
CA ASP A 336 -15.08 5.52 -19.52
C ASP A 336 -14.79 4.59 -20.73
N PHE A 337 -13.55 4.09 -20.82
CA PHE A 337 -13.14 3.17 -21.89
C PHE A 337 -14.00 1.90 -22.00
N ALA A 338 -14.74 1.56 -20.96
CA ALA A 338 -15.62 0.40 -20.88
C ALA A 338 -17.12 0.79 -20.89
N GLY A 339 -17.45 2.04 -21.23
CA GLY A 339 -18.81 2.53 -21.37
C GLY A 339 -19.52 2.89 -20.07
N ARG A 340 -18.82 2.93 -18.93
CA ARG A 340 -19.38 3.24 -17.59
C ARG A 340 -19.41 4.74 -17.36
N ILE A 341 -20.43 5.22 -16.66
CA ILE A 341 -20.57 6.60 -16.21
C ILE A 341 -20.49 6.68 -14.69
N GLY A 342 -20.05 7.81 -14.17
CA GLY A 342 -19.83 8.05 -12.76
C GLY A 342 -18.54 7.42 -12.23
N PHE A 343 -18.46 7.26 -10.91
CA PHE A 343 -17.33 6.62 -10.28
C PHE A 343 -17.40 5.10 -10.44
N PRO A 344 -16.33 4.46 -10.92
CA PRO A 344 -16.35 3.02 -11.16
C PRO A 344 -16.26 2.22 -9.86
N ASP A 345 -16.86 1.02 -9.85
CA ASP A 345 -16.93 0.13 -8.67
C ASP A 345 -15.55 -0.18 -8.06
N TYR A 346 -14.52 -0.29 -8.90
CA TYR A 346 -13.16 -0.56 -8.42
C TYR A 346 -12.60 0.61 -7.60
N ALA A 347 -12.97 1.87 -7.89
CA ALA A 347 -12.53 3.02 -7.13
C ALA A 347 -13.11 3.00 -5.71
N LEU A 348 -14.42 2.73 -5.59
CA LEU A 348 -15.10 2.54 -4.30
C LEU A 348 -14.52 1.36 -3.50
N THR A 349 -14.23 0.25 -4.18
CA THR A 349 -13.65 -0.95 -3.56
C THR A 349 -12.23 -0.70 -3.07
N ASN A 350 -11.40 -0.05 -3.88
CA ASN A 350 -10.03 0.32 -3.52
C ASN A 350 -10.01 1.28 -2.34
N ASN A 351 -10.90 2.29 -2.33
CA ASN A 351 -11.01 3.24 -1.23
C ASN A 351 -11.45 2.54 0.08
N ASN A 352 -12.44 1.63 0.03
CA ASN A 352 -12.80 0.79 1.18
C ASN A 352 -11.62 -0.04 1.70
N GLY A 353 -10.85 -0.65 0.80
CA GLY A 353 -9.63 -1.39 1.15
C GLY A 353 -8.59 -0.49 1.83
N ASN A 354 -8.44 0.75 1.36
CA ASN A 354 -7.55 1.74 1.96
C ASN A 354 -8.01 2.15 3.36
N MET A 355 -9.28 2.49 3.53
CA MET A 355 -9.87 2.82 4.83
C MET A 355 -9.65 1.69 5.85
N ARG A 356 -9.90 0.43 5.46
CA ARG A 356 -9.65 -0.73 6.34
C ARG A 356 -8.19 -0.82 6.78
N ARG A 357 -7.26 -0.58 5.85
CA ARG A 357 -5.81 -0.60 6.14
C ARG A 357 -5.42 0.50 7.11
N VAL A 358 -5.90 1.73 6.88
CA VAL A 358 -5.61 2.89 7.73
C VAL A 358 -6.18 2.68 9.14
N ARG A 359 -7.43 2.19 9.26
CA ARG A 359 -8.02 1.83 10.56
C ARG A 359 -7.18 0.78 11.31
N GLY A 360 -6.76 -0.28 10.61
CA GLY A 360 -5.90 -1.31 11.20
C GLY A 360 -4.56 -0.73 11.69
N ARG A 361 -3.98 0.19 10.93
CA ARG A 361 -2.74 0.89 11.30
C ARG A 361 -2.92 1.81 12.50
N ILE A 362 -4.01 2.56 12.58
CA ILE A 362 -4.35 3.41 13.74
C ILE A 362 -4.44 2.54 15.00
N ALA A 363 -5.23 1.46 14.95
CA ALA A 363 -5.40 0.56 16.08
C ALA A 363 -4.08 -0.10 16.52
N GLU A 364 -3.19 -0.42 15.57
CA GLU A 364 -1.85 -0.93 15.88
C GLU A 364 -0.99 0.12 16.61
N LEU A 365 -0.97 1.37 16.14
CA LEU A 365 -0.20 2.44 16.78
C LEU A 365 -0.76 2.81 18.16
N GLU A 366 -2.08 2.84 18.32
CA GLU A 366 -2.73 3.05 19.61
C GLU A 366 -2.34 1.98 20.64
N LYS A 367 -2.41 0.70 20.25
CA LYS A 367 -1.95 -0.41 21.10
C LYS A 367 -0.49 -0.29 21.49
N ARG A 368 0.38 0.17 20.57
CA ARG A 368 1.80 0.39 20.86
C ARG A 368 2.00 1.54 21.85
N ARG A 369 1.23 2.62 21.74
CA ARG A 369 1.32 3.79 22.64
C ARG A 369 0.83 3.50 24.05
N GLN A 370 -0.08 2.54 24.21
CA GLN A 370 -0.58 2.08 25.52
C GLN A 370 0.35 1.08 26.22
N ARG A 371 1.40 0.61 25.54
CA ARG A 371 2.36 -0.32 26.14
C ARG A 371 3.15 0.43 27.22
N ALA A 372 3.47 -0.25 28.31
CA ALA A 372 4.41 0.26 29.29
C ALA A 372 5.86 0.03 28.82
N ASP A 373 6.75 0.92 29.22
CA ASP A 373 8.18 0.70 29.04
C ASP A 373 8.62 -0.54 29.82
N VAL A 374 9.56 -1.29 29.24
CA VAL A 374 10.12 -2.48 29.87
C VAL A 374 11.61 -2.31 29.97
N GLU A 375 12.15 -2.35 31.18
CA GLU A 375 13.59 -2.37 31.43
C GLU A 375 13.97 -3.65 32.16
N ARG A 376 15.00 -4.32 31.65
CA ARG A 376 15.52 -5.58 32.20
C ARG A 376 17.03 -5.53 32.21
N ALA A 377 17.61 -5.69 33.40
CA ALA A 377 19.04 -5.90 33.55
C ALA A 377 19.41 -7.32 33.08
N GLY A 378 20.42 -7.41 32.21
CA GLY A 378 21.13 -8.64 31.88
C GLY A 378 22.53 -8.62 32.48
N GLN A 379 23.31 -9.66 32.23
CA GLN A 379 24.70 -9.72 32.69
C GLN A 379 25.58 -8.82 31.80
N GLY A 380 25.95 -7.63 32.30
CA GLY A 380 26.80 -6.66 31.58
C GLY A 380 26.10 -5.82 30.51
N PHE A 381 24.76 -5.86 30.47
CA PHE A 381 23.96 -5.06 29.55
C PHE A 381 22.56 -4.77 30.11
N THR A 382 21.92 -3.72 29.61
CA THR A 382 20.52 -3.37 29.90
C THR A 382 19.69 -3.50 28.63
N TYR A 383 18.60 -4.23 28.73
CA TYR A 383 17.58 -4.32 27.69
C TYR A 383 16.43 -3.36 28.00
N ARG A 384 16.09 -2.50 27.04
CA ARG A 384 14.98 -1.52 27.16
C ARG A 384 14.01 -1.62 25.98
N GLU A 385 12.73 -1.72 26.26
CA GLU A 385 11.63 -1.46 25.32
C GLU A 385 11.10 -0.07 25.64
N ASP A 386 11.44 0.90 24.80
CA ASP A 386 11.10 2.30 24.96
C ASP A 386 9.97 2.68 24.01
N THR A 387 8.82 2.98 24.59
CA THR A 387 7.60 3.30 23.86
C THR A 387 7.60 4.73 23.35
N GLU A 388 8.23 5.67 24.07
CA GLU A 388 8.36 7.08 23.67
C GLU A 388 9.28 7.23 22.45
N GLU A 389 10.45 6.59 22.46
CA GLU A 389 11.38 6.59 21.33
C GLU A 389 10.99 5.58 20.24
N ASN A 390 10.02 4.72 20.52
CA ASN A 390 9.58 3.63 19.65
C ASN A 390 10.77 2.71 19.28
N ARG A 391 11.60 2.33 20.28
CA ARG A 391 12.80 1.51 20.09
C ARG A 391 12.92 0.36 21.09
N VAL A 392 13.47 -0.76 20.62
CA VAL A 392 14.06 -1.83 21.45
C VAL A 392 15.56 -1.61 21.48
N MET A 393 16.16 -1.61 22.66
CA MET A 393 17.54 -1.18 22.87
C MET A 393 18.31 -2.14 23.75
N PHE A 394 19.59 -2.32 23.41
CA PHE A 394 20.61 -2.90 24.29
C PHE A 394 21.66 -1.85 24.59
N VAL A 395 21.85 -1.53 25.86
CA VAL A 395 22.90 -0.65 26.37
C VAL A 395 23.96 -1.53 27.03
N PHE A 396 25.22 -1.31 26.71
CA PHE A 396 26.36 -2.02 27.30
C PHE A 396 27.26 -1.00 28.00
N GLU A 397 27.87 -1.37 29.12
CA GLU A 397 28.79 -0.49 29.86
C GLU A 397 30.05 -0.16 29.05
N GLY A 398 30.48 -1.10 28.22
CA GLY A 398 31.63 -0.98 27.33
C GLY A 398 31.34 -1.44 25.90
N LYS A 399 32.39 -1.52 25.08
CA LYS A 399 32.28 -2.08 23.73
C LYS A 399 32.06 -3.60 23.86
N PRO A 400 30.91 -4.14 23.42
CA PRO A 400 30.71 -5.58 23.41
C PRO A 400 31.68 -6.27 22.44
N ASP A 401 31.98 -7.53 22.74
CA ASP A 401 32.86 -8.37 21.94
C ASP A 401 32.30 -8.62 20.52
N ASP A 402 33.15 -9.13 19.63
CA ASP A 402 32.83 -9.28 18.22
C ASP A 402 31.66 -10.24 17.97
N ALA A 403 31.54 -11.31 18.77
CA ALA A 403 30.45 -12.27 18.64
C ALA A 403 29.11 -11.66 19.04
N THR A 404 29.06 -10.92 20.16
CA THR A 404 27.85 -10.19 20.59
C THR A 404 27.42 -9.16 19.54
N ARG A 405 28.38 -8.42 18.96
CA ARG A 405 28.07 -7.43 17.91
C ARG A 405 27.49 -8.09 16.66
N GLU A 406 27.99 -9.26 16.28
CA GLU A 406 27.47 -9.99 15.11
C GLU A 406 26.08 -10.58 15.38
N LEU A 407 25.84 -11.09 16.59
CA LEU A 407 24.51 -11.51 17.05
C LEU A 407 23.49 -10.37 16.97
N LEU A 408 23.84 -9.18 17.47
CA LEU A 408 22.97 -8.01 17.41
C LEU A 408 22.62 -7.63 15.97
N LYS A 409 23.61 -7.60 15.07
CA LYS A 409 23.39 -7.31 13.64
C LYS A 409 22.52 -8.36 12.94
N SER A 410 22.74 -9.65 13.22
CA SER A 410 21.95 -10.73 12.61
C SER A 410 20.48 -10.66 13.02
N HIS A 411 20.20 -10.18 14.23
CA HIS A 411 18.88 -9.84 14.72
C HIS A 411 18.42 -8.41 14.38
N GLY A 412 19.10 -7.72 13.45
CA GLY A 412 18.68 -6.45 12.88
C GLY A 412 18.84 -5.23 13.79
N PHE A 413 19.57 -5.35 14.91
CA PHE A 413 19.93 -4.20 15.75
C PHE A 413 21.06 -3.41 15.10
N ARG A 414 20.97 -2.08 15.20
CA ARG A 414 21.97 -1.14 14.65
C ARG A 414 22.55 -0.28 15.75
N TRP A 415 23.86 -0.12 15.74
CA TRP A 415 24.53 0.76 16.68
C TRP A 415 24.12 2.24 16.49
N SER A 416 23.77 2.92 17.59
CA SER A 416 23.27 4.29 17.59
C SER A 416 24.13 5.19 18.49
N PRO A 417 25.27 5.72 18.00
CA PRO A 417 26.23 6.45 18.83
C PRO A 417 25.76 7.83 19.30
N LYS A 418 24.70 8.37 18.69
CA LYS A 418 24.15 9.69 19.02
C LYS A 418 23.15 9.67 20.18
N ARG A 419 22.73 8.47 20.61
CA ARG A 419 21.85 8.30 21.77
C ARG A 419 22.68 8.14 23.03
N GLU A 420 22.11 8.53 24.15
CA GLU A 420 22.68 8.29 25.48
C GLU A 420 22.90 6.79 25.69
N GLY A 421 24.04 6.42 26.31
CA GLY A 421 24.43 5.01 26.47
C GLY A 421 24.89 4.30 25.19
N LYS A 422 24.92 5.00 24.03
CA LYS A 422 25.34 4.46 22.71
C LYS A 422 24.73 3.08 22.37
N PRO A 423 23.41 2.89 22.51
CA PRO A 423 22.75 1.59 22.41
C PRO A 423 22.80 0.99 21.01
N TRP A 424 22.61 -0.33 20.98
CA TRP A 424 22.16 -1.05 19.81
C TRP A 424 20.64 -1.01 19.74
N VAL A 425 20.09 -0.45 18.66
CA VAL A 425 18.67 -0.12 18.57
C VAL A 425 17.99 -0.82 17.40
N ARG A 426 16.72 -1.15 17.59
CA ARG A 426 15.79 -1.60 16.55
C ARG A 426 14.43 -0.92 16.78
N GLN A 427 13.60 -0.81 15.74
CA GLN A 427 12.24 -0.29 15.87
C GLN A 427 11.41 -1.16 16.82
N LEU A 428 10.62 -0.51 17.69
CA LEU A 428 9.66 -1.19 18.55
C LEU A 428 8.46 -1.67 17.72
N ASN A 429 8.48 -2.95 17.39
CA ASN A 429 7.39 -3.69 16.78
C ASN A 429 7.45 -5.14 17.24
N ASN A 430 6.45 -5.97 16.92
CA ASN A 430 6.39 -7.36 17.39
C ASN A 430 7.65 -8.15 17.02
N ALA A 431 8.20 -7.95 15.82
CA ALA A 431 9.44 -8.59 15.40
C ALA A 431 10.66 -8.07 16.19
N GLY A 432 10.72 -6.78 16.49
CA GLY A 432 11.77 -6.16 17.29
C GLY A 432 11.78 -6.67 18.72
N ILE A 433 10.60 -6.81 19.33
CA ILE A 433 10.44 -7.39 20.67
C ILE A 433 10.88 -8.85 20.66
N TRP A 434 10.37 -9.66 19.73
CA TRP A 434 10.72 -11.07 19.62
C TRP A 434 12.23 -11.27 19.41
N ASN A 435 12.85 -10.50 18.51
CA ASN A 435 14.30 -10.58 18.29
C ASN A 435 15.08 -10.07 19.51
N GLY A 436 14.59 -9.03 20.19
CA GLY A 436 15.16 -8.56 21.44
C GLY A 436 15.15 -9.63 22.53
N GLN A 437 14.03 -10.34 22.69
CA GLN A 437 13.92 -11.46 23.63
C GLN A 437 14.91 -12.58 23.29
N ARG A 438 15.05 -12.95 22.01
CA ARG A 438 16.03 -13.96 21.58
C ARG A 438 17.47 -13.56 21.89
N VAL A 439 17.85 -12.32 21.58
CA VAL A 439 19.19 -11.82 21.91
C VAL A 439 19.39 -11.80 23.43
N PHE A 440 18.40 -11.34 24.20
CA PHE A 440 18.44 -11.33 25.65
C PHE A 440 18.66 -12.72 26.26
N GLU A 441 17.93 -13.74 25.77
CA GLU A 441 18.09 -15.13 26.18
C GLU A 441 19.51 -15.64 25.88
N VAL A 442 20.00 -15.46 24.65
CA VAL A 442 21.32 -15.95 24.23
C VAL A 442 22.44 -15.31 25.04
N LEU A 443 22.40 -14.00 25.25
CA LEU A 443 23.45 -13.29 25.99
C LEU A 443 23.47 -13.68 27.48
N ASN A 444 22.31 -13.96 28.08
CA ASN A 444 22.26 -14.43 29.47
C ASN A 444 22.66 -15.90 29.63
N VAL A 445 22.49 -16.73 28.60
CA VAL A 445 22.94 -18.14 28.63
C VAL A 445 24.44 -18.25 28.36
N ALA A 446 24.97 -17.47 27.42
CA ALA A 446 26.38 -17.56 26.99
C ALA A 446 27.37 -17.32 28.14
N GLN A 447 27.08 -16.42 29.09
CA GLN A 447 27.97 -16.14 30.21
C GLN A 447 27.87 -17.14 31.38
N ASN A 448 26.83 -18.00 31.43
CA ASN A 448 26.76 -19.10 32.41
C ASN A 448 27.64 -20.30 32.01
N GLY A 449 28.12 -20.36 30.76
CA GLY A 449 28.98 -21.42 30.24
C GLY A 449 30.47 -21.23 30.50
N ASP A 450 30.91 -20.01 30.77
CA ASP A 450 32.33 -19.65 30.98
C ASP A 450 32.77 -19.71 32.46
N ASN A 451 31.88 -20.16 33.36
CA ASN A 451 32.13 -20.24 34.81
C ASN A 451 32.14 -21.69 35.34
N LYS A 452 32.59 -22.65 34.52
CA LYS A 452 32.80 -24.06 34.91
C LYS A 452 34.20 -24.56 34.60
#